data_AF-A0A1I3ZX61-F1
#
_entry.id   AF-A0A1I3ZX61-F1
#
_cell.length_a   1.000
_cell.length_b   1.000
_cell.length_c   1.000
_cell.angle_alpha   90.00
_cell.angle_beta   90.00
_cell.angle_gamma   90.00
#
_symmetry.space_group_name_H-M   'P 1'
#
loop_
_entity.id
_entity.type
_entity.pdbx_description
1 polymer ?
#
loop_
_entity_poly.entity_id
_entity_poly.type
_entity_poly.pdbx_seq_one_letter_code
_entity_poly.pdbx_strand_id
1 'polypeptide(L)'
;MADKDRDIAPLTTEEDALLDGLFAAAKDDPAMAPTADFMARVLADAEAAMPEPAVIAAPVKAAPVPWMAKLVALLGGWQSVSGLAAATVAGVWIGVAAGPAMLQSDIGTSLIVSSDETYLSALDASFAYLGN
;
A
#
# COMPACT_ATOMS: atom_id res chain seq x y z
N MET A 1 15.87 -19.72 -26.64
CA MET A 1 15.08 -20.23 -25.49
C MET A 1 15.83 -19.74 -24.25
N ALA A 2 15.57 -18.50 -23.83
CA ALA A 2 16.40 -17.81 -22.84
C ALA A 2 15.84 -18.05 -21.43
N ASP A 3 16.67 -18.65 -20.58
CA ASP A 3 16.85 -18.43 -19.15
C ASP A 3 15.73 -17.61 -18.46
N LYS A 4 14.60 -18.27 -18.17
CA LYS A 4 13.43 -17.67 -17.53
C LYS A 4 13.32 -18.01 -16.03
N ASP A 5 14.24 -18.86 -15.55
CA ASP A 5 14.29 -19.37 -14.17
C ASP A 5 15.51 -18.81 -13.43
N ARG A 6 15.85 -17.53 -13.64
CA ARG A 6 16.72 -16.83 -12.69
C ARG A 6 15.87 -16.45 -11.50
N ASP A 7 15.98 -17.25 -10.43
CA ASP A 7 15.55 -16.86 -9.09
C ASP A 7 16.27 -15.54 -8.73
N ILE A 8 15.60 -14.42 -8.98
CA ILE A 8 16.14 -13.09 -8.65
C ILE A 8 15.98 -12.97 -7.13
N ALA A 9 17.00 -13.41 -6.40
CA ALA A 9 17.05 -13.25 -4.95
C ALA A 9 16.81 -11.77 -4.61
N PRO A 10 16.00 -11.48 -3.57
CA PRO A 10 15.78 -10.11 -3.15
C PRO A 10 17.13 -9.46 -2.81
N LEU A 11 17.31 -8.22 -3.27
CA LEU A 11 18.50 -7.44 -2.98
C LEU A 11 18.67 -7.33 -1.46
N THR A 12 19.90 -7.48 -1.01
CA THR A 12 20.25 -7.20 0.38
C THR A 12 20.20 -5.69 0.63
N THR A 13 20.01 -5.31 1.89
CA THR A 13 19.98 -3.89 2.28
C THR A 13 21.26 -3.13 1.93
N GLU A 14 22.40 -3.83 1.90
CA GLU A 14 23.68 -3.25 1.47
C GLU A 14 23.71 -3.00 -0.04
N GLU A 15 23.15 -3.90 -0.85
CA GLU A 15 23.03 -3.74 -2.29
C GLU A 15 22.05 -2.61 -2.65
N ASP A 16 20.94 -2.48 -1.93
CA ASP A 16 20.00 -1.37 -2.09
C ASP A 16 20.70 -0.02 -1.81
N ALA A 17 21.43 0.09 -0.70
CA ALA A 17 22.16 1.31 -0.35
C ALA A 17 23.25 1.67 -1.38
N LEU A 18 23.89 0.66 -1.96
CA LEU A 18 24.88 0.85 -3.02
C LEU A 18 24.21 1.36 -4.30
N LEU A 19 23.09 0.74 -4.71
CA LEU A 19 22.33 1.15 -5.90
C LEU A 19 21.80 2.58 -5.75
N ASP A 20 21.29 2.94 -4.57
CA ASP A 20 20.86 4.31 -4.29
C ASP A 20 22.01 5.32 -4.47
N GLY A 21 23.22 4.96 -4.02
CA GLY A 21 24.42 5.77 -4.24
C GLY A 21 24.78 5.93 -5.73
N LEU A 22 24.68 4.86 -6.51
CA LEU A 22 24.92 4.91 -7.96
C LEU A 22 23.86 5.73 -8.69
N PHE A 23 22.59 5.61 -8.31
CA PHE A 23 21.50 6.40 -8.89
C PHE A 23 21.60 7.88 -8.52
N ALA A 24 22.02 8.20 -7.28
CA ALA A 24 22.30 9.56 -6.89
C ALA A 24 23.42 10.18 -7.73
N ALA A 25 24.53 9.44 -7.92
CA ALA A 25 25.63 9.89 -8.76
C ALA A 25 25.23 10.09 -10.23
N ALA A 26 24.41 9.18 -10.79
CA ALA A 26 23.94 9.28 -12.17
C ALA A 26 22.94 10.43 -12.38
N LYS A 27 22.14 10.76 -11.35
CA LYS A 27 21.17 11.86 -11.41
C LYS A 27 21.81 13.23 -11.60
N ASP A 28 22.98 13.43 -11.02
CA ASP A 28 23.69 14.71 -11.08
C ASP A 28 24.62 14.81 -12.31
N ASP A 29 24.68 13.77 -13.15
CA ASP A 29 25.50 13.77 -14.37
C ASP A 29 24.83 14.60 -15.49
N PRO A 30 25.40 15.75 -15.88
CA PRO A 30 24.86 16.58 -16.95
C PRO A 30 24.92 15.89 -18.32
N ALA A 31 25.77 14.87 -18.53
CA ALA A 31 25.80 14.08 -19.75
C ALA A 31 24.56 13.18 -19.90
N MET A 32 23.87 12.89 -18.79
CA MET A 32 22.64 12.10 -18.76
C MET A 32 21.38 12.97 -18.97
N ALA A 33 21.54 14.30 -19.01
CA ALA A 33 20.42 15.20 -19.22
C ALA A 33 19.86 15.07 -20.66
N PRO A 34 18.53 14.97 -20.83
CA PRO A 34 17.92 14.89 -22.15
C PRO A 34 18.19 16.15 -22.97
N THR A 35 18.33 16.00 -24.29
CA THR A 35 18.53 17.15 -25.17
C THR A 35 17.28 18.04 -25.22
N ALA A 36 17.47 19.34 -25.43
CA ALA A 36 16.36 20.30 -25.49
C ALA A 36 15.37 19.96 -26.63
N ASP A 37 15.87 19.46 -27.78
CA ASP A 37 15.02 19.02 -28.90
C ASP A 37 14.15 17.82 -28.53
N PHE A 38 14.72 16.83 -27.83
CA PHE A 38 13.96 15.70 -27.34
C PHE A 38 12.87 16.13 -26.36
N MET A 39 13.23 17.00 -25.39
CA MET A 39 12.26 17.54 -24.44
C MET A 39 11.13 18.32 -25.12
N ALA A 40 11.42 19.10 -26.15
CA ALA A 40 10.41 19.82 -26.91
C ALA A 40 9.42 18.86 -27.60
N ARG A 41 9.91 17.73 -28.16
CA ARG A 41 9.05 16.70 -28.76
C ARG A 41 8.18 15.98 -27.72
N VAL A 42 8.76 15.64 -26.57
CA VAL A 42 8.01 15.01 -25.47
C VAL A 42 6.90 15.94 -24.97
N LEU A 43 7.19 17.24 -24.82
CA LEU A 43 6.18 18.22 -24.40
C LEU A 43 5.07 18.39 -25.45
N ALA A 44 5.42 18.42 -26.74
CA ALA A 44 4.43 18.49 -27.82
C ALA A 44 3.53 17.23 -27.86
N ASP A 45 4.11 16.05 -27.66
CA ASP A 45 3.36 14.79 -27.59
C ASP A 45 2.45 14.74 -26.34
N ALA A 46 2.97 15.19 -25.19
CA ALA A 46 2.18 15.33 -23.98
C ALA A 46 1.01 16.29 -24.18
N GLU A 47 1.21 17.41 -24.89
CA GLU A 47 0.12 18.34 -25.22
C GLU A 47 -0.93 17.73 -26.14
N ALA A 48 -0.52 16.92 -27.12
CA ALA A 48 -1.46 16.19 -27.96
C ALA A 48 -2.22 15.08 -27.20
N ALA A 49 -1.59 14.48 -26.19
CA ALA A 49 -2.18 13.44 -25.35
C ALA A 49 -2.95 13.98 -24.14
N MET A 50 -2.83 15.28 -23.83
CA MET A 50 -3.60 15.90 -22.76
C MET A 50 -5.09 15.76 -23.10
N PRO A 51 -5.89 15.17 -22.20
CA PRO A 51 -7.33 15.16 -22.41
C PRO A 51 -7.79 16.61 -22.53
N GLU A 52 -8.54 16.92 -23.59
CA GLU A 52 -9.15 18.24 -23.71
C GLU A 52 -9.87 18.52 -22.38
N PRO A 53 -9.66 19.72 -21.79
CA PRO A 53 -10.44 20.13 -20.64
C PRO A 53 -11.89 19.92 -21.02
N ALA A 54 -12.57 18.98 -20.34
CA ALA A 54 -13.96 18.71 -20.63
C ALA A 54 -14.67 20.05 -20.54
N VAL A 55 -15.08 20.59 -21.70
CA VAL A 55 -15.97 21.73 -21.75
C VAL A 55 -17.08 21.31 -20.81
N ILE A 56 -17.27 22.04 -19.71
CA ILE A 56 -18.38 21.77 -18.80
C ILE A 56 -19.62 22.09 -19.63
N ALA A 57 -20.06 21.10 -20.40
CA ALA A 57 -21.32 21.13 -21.08
C ALA A 57 -22.33 21.42 -19.98
N ALA A 58 -23.18 22.43 -20.20
CA ALA A 58 -24.28 22.76 -19.31
C ALA A 58 -24.91 21.44 -18.84
N PRO A 59 -25.08 21.22 -17.53
CA PRO A 59 -25.28 19.90 -16.96
C PRO A 59 -26.40 19.19 -17.71
N VAL A 60 -26.04 18.25 -18.59
CA VAL A 60 -26.98 17.33 -19.19
C VAL A 60 -27.50 16.53 -18.02
N LYS A 61 -28.79 16.70 -17.71
CA LYS A 61 -29.50 16.12 -16.57
C LYS A 61 -28.90 14.75 -16.24
N ALA A 62 -27.99 14.71 -15.27
CA ALA A 62 -27.17 13.54 -15.03
C ALA A 62 -28.11 12.39 -14.65
N ALA A 63 -27.91 11.22 -15.28
CA ALA A 63 -28.62 10.03 -14.87
C ALA A 63 -28.43 9.83 -13.35
N PRO A 64 -29.44 9.33 -12.61
CA PRO A 64 -29.30 9.12 -11.19
C PRO A 64 -28.11 8.21 -10.91
N VAL A 65 -27.03 8.80 -10.39
CA VAL A 65 -25.83 8.07 -10.01
C VAL A 65 -26.19 7.14 -8.84
N PRO A 66 -25.91 5.83 -8.93
CA PRO A 66 -26.23 4.91 -7.85
C PRO A 66 -25.52 5.32 -6.56
N TRP A 67 -26.19 5.15 -5.41
CA TRP A 67 -25.69 5.61 -4.12
C TRP A 67 -24.31 5.03 -3.77
N MET A 68 -24.03 3.78 -4.17
CA MET A 68 -22.71 3.15 -4.02
C MET A 68 -21.62 3.87 -4.81
N ALA A 69 -21.90 4.33 -6.03
CA ALA A 69 -20.93 5.07 -6.82
C ALA A 69 -20.60 6.44 -6.20
N LYS A 70 -21.56 7.05 -5.49
CA LYS A 70 -21.32 8.28 -4.72
C LYS A 70 -20.40 8.04 -3.52
N LEU A 71 -20.57 6.91 -2.82
CA LEU A 71 -19.67 6.53 -1.71
C LEU A 71 -18.26 6.22 -2.22
N VAL A 72 -18.15 5.49 -3.34
CA VAL A 72 -16.84 5.20 -3.96
C VAL A 72 -16.17 6.49 -4.40
N ALA A 73 -16.89 7.42 -5.04
CA ALA A 73 -16.35 8.73 -5.42
C ALA A 73 -15.90 9.55 -4.20
N LEU A 74 -16.66 9.53 -3.09
CA LEU A 74 -16.29 10.21 -1.85
C LEU A 74 -15.02 9.63 -1.21
N LEU A 75 -14.81 8.32 -1.35
CA LEU A 75 -13.66 7.61 -0.78
C LEU A 75 -12.39 7.72 -1.65
N GLY A 76 -12.40 8.47 -2.76
CA GLY A 76 -11.25 8.61 -3.67
C GLY A 76 -11.36 7.80 -4.97
N GLY A 77 -12.56 7.28 -5.28
CA GLY A 77 -12.85 6.56 -6.50
C GLY A 77 -12.43 5.09 -6.45
N TRP A 78 -12.26 4.50 -7.64
CA TRP A 78 -11.98 3.07 -7.79
C TRP A 78 -10.64 2.62 -7.16
N GLN A 79 -9.67 3.53 -7.02
CA GLN A 79 -8.36 3.22 -6.40
C GLN A 79 -8.49 2.77 -4.94
N SER A 80 -9.36 3.43 -4.17
CA SER A 80 -9.62 3.05 -2.77
C SER A 80 -10.33 1.70 -2.66
N VAL A 81 -11.20 1.38 -3.63
CA VAL A 81 -11.89 0.08 -3.71
C VAL A 81 -10.92 -1.04 -4.04
N SER A 82 -9.99 -0.82 -4.97
CA SER A 82 -8.95 -1.82 -5.27
C SER A 82 -8.02 -2.08 -4.08
N GLY A 83 -7.67 -1.05 -3.31
CA GLY A 83 -6.89 -1.21 -2.08
C GLY A 83 -7.62 -2.03 -1.01
N LEU A 84 -8.91 -1.73 -0.78
CA LEU A 84 -9.76 -2.50 0.13
C LEU A 84 -9.89 -3.96 -0.33
N ALA A 85 -10.13 -4.19 -1.62
CA ALA A 85 -10.21 -5.54 -2.18
C ALA A 85 -8.88 -6.29 -1.96
N ALA A 86 -7.74 -5.67 -2.27
CA ALA A 86 -6.43 -6.26 -2.05
C ALA A 86 -6.19 -6.57 -0.56
N ALA A 87 -6.56 -5.67 0.36
CA ALA A 87 -6.46 -5.90 1.80
C ALA A 87 -7.34 -7.07 2.27
N THR A 88 -8.56 -7.23 1.73
CA THR A 88 -9.41 -8.39 2.05
C THR A 88 -8.81 -9.69 1.55
N VAL A 89 -8.25 -9.71 0.33
CA VAL A 89 -7.59 -10.89 -0.24
C VAL A 89 -6.33 -11.23 0.55
N ALA A 90 -5.54 -10.23 0.95
CA ALA A 90 -4.37 -10.40 1.80
C ALA A 90 -4.76 -10.93 3.19
N GLY A 91 -5.82 -10.41 3.79
CA GLY A 91 -6.35 -10.92 5.07
C GLY A 91 -6.83 -12.37 4.98
N VAL A 92 -7.54 -12.74 3.92
CA VAL A 92 -7.95 -14.13 3.66
C VAL A 92 -6.73 -15.02 3.43
N TRP A 93 -5.75 -14.56 2.64
CA TRP A 93 -4.51 -15.29 2.40
C TRP A 93 -3.75 -15.53 3.70
N ILE A 94 -3.56 -14.50 4.52
CA ILE A 94 -2.91 -14.62 5.83
C ILE A 94 -3.70 -15.56 6.74
N GLY A 95 -5.04 -15.45 6.81
CA GLY A 95 -5.86 -16.32 7.65
C GLY A 95 -5.78 -17.80 7.24
N VAL A 96 -5.71 -18.10 5.94
CA VAL A 96 -5.59 -19.47 5.41
C VAL A 96 -4.15 -19.99 5.53
N ALA A 97 -3.15 -19.15 5.25
CA ALA A 97 -1.73 -19.51 5.34
C ALA A 97 -1.25 -19.63 6.80
N ALA A 98 -1.85 -18.87 7.71
CA ALA A 98 -1.75 -19.03 9.17
C ALA A 98 -2.56 -20.23 9.66
N GLY A 99 -2.46 -21.37 8.96
CA GLY A 99 -2.99 -22.65 9.39
C GLY A 99 -2.41 -23.07 10.75
N PRO A 100 -2.66 -24.31 11.21
CA PRO A 100 -2.34 -24.75 12.57
C PRO A 100 -0.87 -24.64 13.01
N ALA A 101 0.05 -24.31 12.10
CA ALA A 101 1.41 -23.89 12.43
C ALA A 101 1.49 -22.60 13.26
N MET A 102 0.55 -21.65 13.11
CA MET A 102 0.48 -20.44 13.95
C MET A 102 -0.18 -20.69 15.32
N LEU A 103 -0.93 -21.80 15.46
CA LEU A 103 -1.45 -22.27 16.75
C LEU A 103 -0.38 -22.99 17.57
N GLN A 104 0.70 -23.45 16.94
CA GLN A 104 1.86 -24.07 17.60
C GLN A 104 2.95 -23.06 17.97
N SER A 105 2.89 -21.82 17.46
CA SER A 105 3.78 -20.75 17.89
C SER A 105 3.20 -20.05 19.13
N ASP A 106 4.07 -19.83 20.12
CA ASP A 106 3.80 -19.24 21.44
C ASP A 106 3.00 -17.92 21.41
N ILE A 107 2.92 -17.27 20.25
CA ILE A 107 2.21 -16.02 20.00
C ILE A 107 0.69 -16.22 20.08
N GLY A 108 0.15 -17.34 19.58
CA GLY A 108 -1.28 -17.63 19.66
C GLY A 108 -1.73 -17.86 21.11
N THR A 109 -0.91 -18.57 21.88
CA THR A 109 -1.15 -18.85 23.30
C THR A 109 -0.96 -17.61 24.17
N SER A 110 0.03 -16.75 23.88
CA SER A 110 0.26 -15.53 24.68
C SER A 110 -0.84 -14.48 24.49
N LEU A 111 -1.41 -14.35 23.29
CA LEU A 111 -2.55 -13.45 23.02
C LEU A 111 -3.82 -13.91 23.75
N ILE A 112 -4.04 -15.22 23.85
CA ILE A 112 -5.20 -15.79 24.55
C ILE A 112 -5.01 -15.70 26.08
N VAL A 113 -3.85 -16.09 26.60
CA VAL A 113 -3.55 -16.10 28.05
C VAL A 113 -3.42 -14.68 28.63
N SER A 114 -2.89 -13.71 27.87
CA SER A 114 -2.76 -12.32 28.33
C SER A 114 -4.11 -11.63 28.56
N SER A 115 -5.20 -12.16 27.99
CA SER A 115 -6.53 -11.53 28.04
C SER A 115 -7.17 -11.67 29.43
N ASP A 116 -7.01 -12.82 30.09
CA ASP A 116 -7.70 -13.11 31.35
C ASP A 116 -6.91 -12.62 32.58
N GLU A 117 -5.58 -12.66 32.54
CA GLU A 117 -4.72 -12.32 33.67
C GLU A 117 -4.65 -10.80 33.94
N THR A 118 -4.82 -9.96 32.91
CA THR A 118 -4.67 -8.50 33.03
C THR A 118 -5.82 -7.86 33.84
N TYR A 119 -7.04 -8.39 33.70
CA TYR A 119 -8.20 -7.86 34.43
C TYR A 119 -8.17 -8.26 35.92
N LEU A 120 -7.72 -9.48 36.23
CA LEU A 120 -7.62 -9.96 37.60
C LEU A 120 -6.52 -9.22 38.39
N SER A 121 -5.37 -8.93 37.76
CA SER A 121 -4.28 -8.18 38.38
C SER A 121 -4.66 -6.73 38.72
N ALA A 122 -5.44 -6.06 37.85
CA ALA A 122 -5.90 -4.69 38.10
C ALA A 122 -6.95 -4.61 39.23
N LEU A 123 -7.82 -5.62 39.36
CA LEU A 123 -8.79 -5.70 40.44
C LEU A 123 -8.11 -5.99 41.80
N ASP A 124 -7.20 -6.96 41.85
CA ASP A 124 -6.45 -7.31 43.06
C ASP A 124 -5.64 -6.13 43.61
N ALA A 125 -4.93 -5.41 42.72
CA ALA A 125 -4.18 -4.23 43.08
C ALA A 125 -5.07 -3.08 43.63
N SER A 126 -6.31 -2.97 43.16
CA SER A 126 -7.25 -1.94 43.65
C SER A 126 -7.82 -2.27 45.03
N PHE A 127 -8.04 -3.56 45.34
CA PHE A 127 -8.50 -4.01 46.65
C PHE A 127 -7.39 -3.90 47.71
N ALA A 128 -6.12 -4.09 47.32
CA ALA A 128 -4.98 -3.89 48.21
C ALA A 128 -4.84 -2.45 48.70
N TYR A 129 -5.30 -1.44 47.93
CA TYR A 129 -5.17 -0.03 48.29
C TYR A 129 -6.25 0.48 49.28
N LEU A 130 -7.28 -0.31 49.55
CA LEU A 130 -8.37 0.01 50.49
C LEU A 130 -8.24 -0.73 51.84
N GLY A 131 -7.19 -1.54 52.02
CA GLY A 131 -6.97 -2.41 53.17
C GLY A 131 -5.93 -1.92 54.20
N ASN A 132 -5.46 -0.67 54.11
CA ASN A 132 -4.64 0.01 55.13
C ASN A 132 -5.15 1.43 55.36
#